data_AF-A0ABD3KB36-F1
#
_entry.id   AF-A0ABD3KB36-F1
#
_cell.length_a   1.000
_cell.length_b   1.000
_cell.length_c   1.000
_cell.angle_alpha   90.00
_cell.angle_beta   90.00
_cell.angle_gamma   90.00
#
_symmetry.space_group_name_H-M   'P 1'
#
loop_
_entity.id
_entity.type
_entity.pdbx_description
1 polymer ?
#
loop_
_entity_poly.entity_id
_entity_poly.type
_entity_poly.pdbx_seq_one_letter_code
_entity_poly.pdbx_strand_id
1 'polypeptide(L)'
;MEPPSRDSGNKLLSSLRSSGVSIPDGADAIEDLEPEGLASVCARCLNLVLRDPSRFPSSLPESVADKLRICGEMASAVEDLGFIGDIGFHKFLYPSEEDMYELIRFLVGRLSESVVAGEANDVRHVDSEDKKEDWFRDAARDGIGKVCNEREGLNWWRVEDMLRELRLNAEGPKSSCATGTGLDKFFVNNMSWLEPIKESGPSNVNAFGITDSAADANDQVLKGNGTERENQPSETRCSIEEVRLRERELIEEAKDGSSEVTNLEDELELLKAAAEMALDENHPTDFFLEKLNSQIDARKRNLHKLELQWNASMLILEEKKRSLEESLYATEPEFQEKFQKLKEVELEVDSISSEIRKREEECSELSAGLKKKPEQESRTSYIQRIKEITKNSRKQHADVERILKETRELQLESNSIQERLHRTYAVLDETVFREAKKDQVGRQAYRLLTSIHESFEQIFEKILSADRVQREIAENEKKLAAMASRSLNIERLQADLDAIIKENKHLEQCLEMN
;
A
#
# COMPACT_ATOMS: atom_id res chain seq x y z
N MET A 1 -3.53 -37.24 5.57
CA MET A 1 -3.67 -36.81 4.17
C MET A 1 -3.58 -38.07 3.33
N GLU A 2 -4.57 -38.32 2.47
CA GLU A 2 -4.46 -39.43 1.50
C GLU A 2 -3.34 -39.08 0.50
N PRO A 3 -2.46 -40.04 0.14
CA PRO A 3 -1.43 -39.79 -0.86
C PRO A 3 -2.09 -39.47 -2.22
N PRO A 4 -1.55 -38.53 -3.00
CA PRO A 4 -2.11 -38.18 -4.29
C PRO A 4 -2.13 -39.42 -5.21
N SER A 5 -3.29 -39.71 -5.80
CA SER A 5 -3.46 -40.85 -6.70
C SER A 5 -2.54 -40.74 -7.92
N ARG A 6 -1.89 -41.84 -8.32
CA ARG A 6 -1.01 -41.94 -9.51
C ARG A 6 -1.57 -41.32 -10.79
N ASP A 7 -2.89 -41.39 -10.98
CA ASP A 7 -3.58 -40.79 -12.14
C ASP A 7 -3.44 -39.26 -12.24
N SER A 8 -3.20 -38.58 -11.11
CA SER A 8 -3.01 -37.12 -11.08
C SER A 8 -1.60 -36.72 -11.54
N GLY A 9 -0.58 -37.53 -11.23
CA GLY A 9 0.80 -37.29 -11.65
C GLY A 9 1.02 -37.43 -13.16
N ASN A 10 0.39 -38.45 -13.76
CA ASN A 10 0.50 -38.69 -15.21
C ASN A 10 -0.12 -37.55 -16.03
N LYS A 11 -1.20 -36.93 -15.52
CA LYS A 11 -1.81 -35.74 -16.14
C LYS A 11 -0.85 -34.56 -16.10
N LEU A 12 -0.19 -34.29 -14.97
CA LEU A 12 0.78 -33.20 -14.83
C LEU A 12 1.98 -33.38 -15.77
N LEU A 13 2.51 -34.60 -15.90
CA LEU A 13 3.61 -34.91 -16.83
C LEU A 13 3.19 -34.74 -18.30
N SER A 14 1.95 -35.11 -18.64
CA SER A 14 1.40 -34.87 -19.99
C SER A 14 1.26 -33.37 -20.30
N SER A 15 0.86 -32.55 -19.31
CA SER A 15 0.79 -31.10 -19.43
C SER A 15 2.17 -30.47 -19.60
N LEU A 16 3.18 -30.90 -18.83
CA LEU A 16 4.57 -30.43 -18.99
C LEU A 16 5.11 -30.71 -20.39
N ARG A 17 4.83 -31.91 -20.94
CA ARG A 17 5.23 -32.28 -22.30
C ARG A 17 4.55 -31.40 -23.35
N SER A 18 3.27 -31.06 -23.14
CA SER A 18 2.52 -30.16 -24.02
C SER A 18 3.02 -28.71 -23.98
N SER A 19 3.60 -28.28 -22.85
CA SER A 19 4.20 -26.95 -22.67
C SER A 19 5.65 -26.84 -23.15
N GLY A 20 6.20 -27.89 -23.79
CA GLY A 20 7.54 -27.87 -24.39
C GLY A 20 8.69 -28.22 -23.44
N VAL A 21 8.40 -28.74 -22.24
CA VAL A 21 9.43 -29.15 -21.28
C VAL A 21 9.82 -30.61 -21.55
N SER A 22 11.09 -30.84 -21.92
CA SER A 22 11.63 -32.19 -22.12
C SER A 22 11.94 -32.83 -20.76
N ILE A 23 11.32 -33.97 -20.47
CA ILE A 23 11.57 -34.78 -19.27
C ILE A 23 12.74 -35.74 -19.56
N PRO A 24 13.70 -35.95 -18.64
CA PRO A 24 14.79 -36.92 -18.85
C PRO A 24 14.26 -38.35 -19.05
N ASP A 25 14.87 -39.10 -19.98
CA ASP A 25 14.40 -40.39 -20.46
C ASP A 25 14.36 -41.45 -19.34
N GLY A 26 13.16 -41.90 -18.95
CA GLY A 26 12.94 -43.03 -18.03
C GLY A 26 11.91 -42.84 -16.91
N ALA A 27 11.32 -41.65 -16.74
CA ALA A 27 10.32 -41.40 -15.69
C ALA A 27 8.88 -41.45 -16.23
N ASP A 28 8.15 -42.52 -15.93
CA ASP A 28 6.73 -42.69 -16.29
C ASP A 28 5.79 -42.15 -15.17
N ALA A 29 6.31 -41.95 -13.96
CA ALA A 29 5.63 -41.28 -12.84
C ALA A 29 6.48 -40.15 -12.25
N ILE A 30 5.84 -39.20 -11.56
CA ILE A 30 6.53 -38.10 -10.82
C ILE A 30 7.44 -38.67 -9.73
N GLU A 31 7.13 -39.86 -9.22
CA GLU A 31 7.92 -40.65 -8.26
C GLU A 31 9.27 -41.13 -8.83
N ASP A 32 9.42 -41.25 -10.15
CA ASP A 32 10.64 -41.75 -10.81
C ASP A 32 11.64 -40.63 -11.15
N LEU A 33 11.31 -39.37 -10.82
CA LEU A 33 12.17 -38.22 -11.09
C LEU A 33 13.27 -38.13 -10.03
N GLU A 34 14.52 -38.43 -10.41
CA GLU A 34 15.66 -38.10 -9.57
C GLU A 34 15.72 -36.57 -9.29
N PRO A 35 16.25 -36.15 -8.12
CA PRO A 35 16.32 -34.73 -7.73
C PRO A 35 16.95 -33.82 -8.80
N GLU A 36 17.91 -34.36 -9.55
CA GLU A 36 18.56 -33.63 -10.66
C GLU A 36 17.64 -33.45 -11.87
N GLY A 37 16.76 -34.42 -12.13
CA GLY A 37 15.71 -34.34 -13.14
C GLY A 37 14.62 -33.34 -12.75
N LEU A 38 14.21 -33.31 -11.47
CA LEU A 38 13.24 -32.34 -10.95
C LEU A 38 13.75 -30.90 -11.08
N ALA A 39 14.99 -30.64 -10.66
CA ALA A 39 15.60 -29.31 -10.78
C ALA A 39 15.70 -28.87 -12.24
N SER A 40 16.03 -29.77 -13.17
CA SER A 40 16.05 -29.48 -14.61
C SER A 40 14.67 -29.10 -15.15
N VAL A 41 13.63 -29.85 -14.77
CA VAL A 41 12.24 -29.57 -15.16
C VAL A 41 11.79 -28.22 -14.61
N CYS A 42 12.02 -27.95 -13.32
CA CYS A 42 11.68 -26.68 -12.70
C CYS A 42 12.41 -25.48 -13.33
N ALA A 43 13.70 -25.62 -13.64
CA ALA A 43 14.48 -24.57 -14.30
C ALA A 43 13.93 -24.24 -15.69
N ARG A 44 13.55 -25.26 -16.47
CA ARG A 44 12.93 -25.09 -17.79
C ARG A 44 11.55 -24.45 -17.70
N CYS A 45 10.72 -24.87 -16.73
CA CYS A 45 9.42 -24.23 -16.48
C CYS A 45 9.58 -22.75 -16.13
N LEU A 46 10.53 -22.41 -15.25
CA LEU A 46 10.77 -21.03 -14.83
C LEU A 46 11.27 -20.15 -15.97
N ASN A 47 12.19 -20.65 -16.81
CA ASN A 47 12.66 -19.92 -17.98
C ASN A 47 11.51 -19.62 -18.97
N LEU A 48 10.52 -20.52 -19.09
CA LEU A 48 9.34 -20.31 -19.93
C LEU A 48 8.34 -19.31 -19.32
N VAL A 49 8.10 -19.38 -18.01
CA VAL A 49 7.18 -18.45 -17.32
C VAL A 49 7.74 -17.04 -17.26
N LEU A 50 9.03 -16.88 -17.00
CA LEU A 50 9.70 -15.58 -16.90
C LEU A 50 10.08 -14.97 -18.26
N ARG A 51 9.92 -15.73 -19.37
CA ARG A 51 10.40 -15.38 -20.73
C ARG A 51 11.89 -15.04 -20.82
N ASP A 52 12.69 -15.55 -19.89
CA ASP A 52 14.16 -15.41 -19.86
C ASP A 52 14.83 -16.78 -20.10
N PRO A 53 15.23 -17.10 -21.34
CA PRO A 53 15.66 -18.46 -21.71
C PRO A 53 17.01 -18.90 -21.08
N SER A 54 17.74 -18.00 -20.42
CA SER A 54 19.10 -18.25 -19.90
C SER A 54 19.27 -17.97 -18.41
N ARG A 55 18.20 -17.74 -17.66
CA ARG A 55 18.29 -17.39 -16.23
C ARG A 55 18.73 -18.58 -15.38
N PHE A 56 18.26 -19.78 -15.71
CA PHE A 56 18.62 -21.01 -15.01
C PHE A 56 19.21 -22.07 -15.95
N PRO A 57 20.32 -22.75 -15.57
CA PRO A 57 20.93 -23.78 -16.40
C PRO A 57 20.05 -25.03 -16.44
N SER A 58 19.98 -25.66 -17.62
CA SER A 58 19.13 -26.84 -17.84
C SER A 58 19.63 -28.13 -17.18
N SER A 59 20.82 -28.10 -16.56
CA SER A 59 21.42 -29.19 -15.77
C SER A 59 22.16 -28.59 -14.59
N LEU A 60 22.07 -29.23 -13.42
CA LEU A 60 22.78 -28.79 -12.21
C LEU A 60 24.30 -28.91 -12.40
N PRO A 61 25.10 -27.89 -12.03
CA PRO A 61 26.57 -27.98 -12.08
C PRO A 61 27.13 -28.95 -11.04
N GLU A 62 28.30 -29.56 -11.28
CA GLU A 62 28.91 -30.54 -10.35
C GLU A 62 29.40 -29.94 -9.01
N SER A 63 29.59 -28.62 -8.97
CA SER A 63 30.03 -27.87 -7.79
C SER A 63 28.90 -27.70 -6.76
N VAL A 64 29.12 -28.21 -5.54
CA VAL A 64 28.14 -28.17 -4.43
C VAL A 64 27.70 -26.73 -4.10
N ALA A 65 28.63 -25.77 -4.15
CA ALA A 65 28.32 -24.37 -3.87
C ALA A 65 27.42 -23.75 -4.95
N ASP A 66 27.66 -24.10 -6.22
CA ASP A 66 26.84 -23.62 -7.33
C ASP A 66 25.46 -24.29 -7.36
N LYS A 67 25.36 -25.58 -7.00
CA LYS A 67 24.06 -26.26 -6.80
C LYS A 67 23.20 -25.55 -5.76
N LEU A 68 23.79 -25.20 -4.61
CA LEU A 68 23.08 -24.47 -3.54
C LEU A 68 22.65 -23.07 -3.98
N ARG A 69 23.52 -22.32 -4.67
CA ARG A 69 23.20 -20.98 -5.18
C ARG A 69 22.06 -21.02 -6.18
N ILE A 70 22.14 -21.88 -7.20
CA ILE A 70 21.15 -21.96 -8.28
C ILE A 70 19.80 -22.45 -7.73
N CYS A 71 19.78 -23.49 -6.90
CA CYS A 71 18.53 -23.94 -6.27
C CYS A 71 17.94 -22.88 -5.33
N GLY A 72 18.76 -22.04 -4.71
CA GLY A 72 18.30 -20.88 -3.94
C GLY A 72 17.68 -19.79 -4.82
N GLU A 73 18.32 -19.44 -5.93
CA GLU A 73 17.77 -18.46 -6.88
C GLU A 73 16.49 -18.95 -7.55
N MET A 74 16.40 -20.25 -7.86
CA MET A 74 15.17 -20.88 -8.35
C MET A 74 14.07 -20.84 -7.28
N ALA A 75 14.41 -21.08 -6.02
CA ALA A 75 13.46 -20.99 -4.91
C ALA A 75 12.87 -19.59 -4.80
N SER A 76 13.72 -18.56 -4.82
CA SER A 76 13.27 -17.15 -4.81
C SER A 76 12.42 -16.81 -6.02
N ALA A 77 12.78 -17.29 -7.22
CA ALA A 77 11.97 -17.04 -8.41
C ALA A 77 10.59 -17.72 -8.34
N VAL A 78 10.48 -18.91 -7.73
CA VAL A 78 9.20 -19.59 -7.51
C VAL A 78 8.37 -18.88 -6.43
N GLU A 79 9.03 -18.34 -5.40
CA GLU A 79 8.40 -17.52 -4.36
C GLU A 79 7.87 -16.20 -4.94
N ASP A 80 8.64 -15.52 -5.80
CA ASP A 80 8.22 -14.31 -6.52
C ASP A 80 7.02 -14.57 -7.43
N LEU A 81 6.91 -15.78 -7.99
CA LEU A 81 5.73 -16.21 -8.75
C LEU A 81 4.50 -16.50 -7.87
N GLY A 82 4.62 -16.39 -6.54
CA GLY A 82 3.52 -16.56 -5.60
C GLY A 82 3.26 -18.01 -5.20
N PHE A 83 4.32 -18.82 -5.05
CA PHE A 83 4.18 -20.17 -4.50
C PHE A 83 3.78 -20.14 -3.02
N ILE A 84 3.07 -21.19 -2.62
CA ILE A 84 2.32 -21.28 -1.39
C ILE A 84 2.99 -22.30 -0.48
N GLY A 85 4.02 -21.87 0.25
CA GLY A 85 4.74 -22.71 1.20
C GLY A 85 6.24 -22.42 1.21
N ASP A 86 6.92 -22.90 2.25
CA ASP A 86 8.37 -22.71 2.40
C ASP A 86 9.11 -23.40 1.25
N ILE A 87 9.68 -22.64 0.32
CA ILE A 87 10.59 -23.17 -0.70
C ILE A 87 12.01 -22.74 -0.33
N GLY A 88 12.80 -23.71 0.09
CA GLY A 88 14.25 -23.57 0.20
C GLY A 88 14.96 -24.39 -0.86
N PHE A 89 16.25 -24.13 -1.05
CA PHE A 89 17.12 -24.94 -1.90
C PHE A 89 17.08 -26.44 -1.54
N HIS A 90 16.79 -26.77 -0.27
CA HIS A 90 16.62 -28.13 0.22
C HIS A 90 15.52 -28.91 -0.50
N LYS A 91 14.43 -28.24 -0.92
CA LYS A 91 13.32 -28.89 -1.63
C LYS A 91 13.66 -29.29 -3.06
N PHE A 92 14.69 -28.69 -3.65
CA PHE A 92 15.19 -29.08 -4.97
C PHE A 92 16.30 -30.13 -4.89
N LEU A 93 17.12 -30.10 -3.84
CA LEU A 93 18.23 -31.04 -3.67
C LEU A 93 17.80 -32.36 -3.02
N TYR A 94 16.79 -32.33 -2.15
CA TYR A 94 16.24 -33.48 -1.44
C TYR A 94 14.70 -33.39 -1.37
N PRO A 95 14.00 -33.44 -2.52
CA PRO A 95 12.55 -33.33 -2.54
C PRO A 95 11.89 -34.52 -1.83
N SER A 96 10.86 -34.25 -1.01
CA SER A 96 9.89 -35.27 -0.64
C SER A 96 8.92 -35.52 -1.79
N GLU A 97 8.25 -36.67 -1.83
CA GLU A 97 7.23 -36.95 -2.86
C GLU A 97 6.19 -35.82 -2.92
N GLU A 98 5.72 -35.35 -1.77
CA GLU A 98 4.76 -34.25 -1.65
C GLU A 98 5.31 -32.93 -2.25
N ASP A 99 6.56 -32.59 -1.98
CA ASP A 99 7.21 -31.39 -2.54
C ASP A 99 7.33 -31.46 -4.07
N MET A 100 7.62 -32.64 -4.64
CA MET A 100 7.69 -32.80 -6.11
C MET A 100 6.34 -32.54 -6.76
N TYR A 101 5.27 -33.13 -6.21
CA TYR A 101 3.92 -32.94 -6.72
C TYR A 101 3.45 -31.48 -6.55
N GLU A 102 3.74 -30.84 -5.43
CA GLU A 102 3.36 -29.44 -5.19
C GLU A 102 4.07 -28.47 -6.14
N LEU A 103 5.40 -28.61 -6.29
CA LEU A 103 6.20 -27.76 -7.17
C LEU A 103 5.79 -27.92 -8.63
N ILE A 104 5.65 -29.17 -9.13
CA ILE A 104 5.26 -29.42 -10.51
C ILE A 104 3.83 -28.92 -10.77
N ARG A 105 2.87 -29.20 -9.87
CA ARG A 105 1.49 -28.74 -10.03
C ARG A 105 1.40 -27.22 -10.09
N PHE A 106 2.15 -26.52 -9.24
CA PHE A 106 2.17 -25.06 -9.25
C PHE A 106 2.74 -24.51 -10.55
N LEU A 107 3.90 -25.01 -10.98
CA LEU A 107 4.54 -24.54 -12.20
C LEU A 107 3.70 -24.84 -13.45
N VAL A 108 3.06 -26.00 -13.52
CA VAL A 108 2.11 -26.33 -14.61
C VAL A 108 0.91 -25.37 -14.60
N GLY A 109 0.35 -25.05 -13.43
CA GLY A 109 -0.73 -24.08 -13.30
C GLY A 109 -0.36 -22.71 -13.88
N ARG A 110 0.84 -22.21 -13.55
CA ARG A 110 1.36 -20.94 -14.08
C ARG A 110 1.70 -21.00 -15.57
N LEU A 111 2.15 -22.13 -16.08
CA LEU A 111 2.34 -22.35 -17.52
C LEU A 111 1.01 -22.34 -18.27
N SER A 112 -0.06 -22.91 -17.71
CA SER A 112 -1.39 -22.83 -18.34
C SER A 112 -1.98 -21.42 -18.32
N GLU A 113 -1.78 -20.64 -17.25
CA GLU A 113 -2.22 -19.24 -17.20
C GLU A 113 -1.45 -18.34 -18.18
N SER A 114 -0.14 -18.56 -18.35
CA SER A 114 0.66 -17.77 -19.29
C SER A 114 0.37 -18.07 -20.76
N VAL A 115 -0.14 -19.27 -21.07
CA VAL A 115 -0.64 -19.65 -22.42
C VAL A 115 -2.01 -19.04 -22.70
N VAL A 116 -2.86 -18.86 -21.68
CA VAL A 116 -4.23 -18.32 -21.83
C VAL A 116 -4.27 -16.79 -21.84
N ALA A 117 -3.27 -16.10 -21.31
CA ALA A 117 -3.16 -14.64 -21.31
C ALA A 117 -2.99 -13.96 -22.70
N GLY A 118 -3.20 -14.72 -23.79
CA GLY A 118 -3.25 -14.21 -25.17
C GLY A 118 -4.65 -13.84 -25.67
N GLU A 119 -5.74 -14.19 -24.98
CA GLU A 119 -7.09 -13.87 -25.44
C GLU A 119 -8.01 -13.38 -24.31
N ALA A 120 -8.89 -12.45 -24.68
CA ALA A 120 -9.53 -11.46 -23.83
C ALA A 120 -10.48 -12.00 -22.74
N ASN A 121 -10.64 -11.15 -21.72
CA ASN A 121 -11.73 -11.11 -20.74
C ASN A 121 -13.10 -11.47 -21.33
N ASP A 122 -13.83 -12.37 -20.66
CA ASP A 122 -15.20 -12.15 -20.17
C ASP A 122 -15.66 -13.38 -19.37
N VAL A 123 -16.62 -13.15 -18.46
CA VAL A 123 -17.67 -14.08 -17.99
C VAL A 123 -17.55 -14.75 -16.61
N ARG A 124 -18.39 -14.17 -15.72
CA ARG A 124 -19.36 -14.77 -14.78
C ARG A 124 -18.88 -15.53 -13.53
N HIS A 125 -19.25 -14.89 -12.42
CA HIS A 125 -19.76 -15.48 -11.18
C HIS A 125 -20.61 -16.74 -11.41
N VAL A 126 -20.19 -17.86 -10.83
CA VAL A 126 -21.05 -18.98 -10.43
C VAL A 126 -20.57 -19.42 -9.06
N ASP A 127 -21.48 -19.34 -8.09
CA ASP A 127 -21.28 -19.82 -6.73
C ASP A 127 -21.13 -21.35 -6.71
N SER A 128 -20.14 -21.83 -5.97
CA SER A 128 -20.12 -23.20 -5.44
C SER A 128 -19.39 -23.19 -4.11
N GLU A 129 -20.15 -23.53 -3.08
CA GLU A 129 -19.77 -23.62 -1.69
C GLU A 129 -18.64 -24.64 -1.42
N ASP A 130 -18.01 -24.45 -0.26
CA ASP A 130 -17.27 -25.44 0.52
C ASP A 130 -15.91 -25.92 0.00
N LYS A 131 -14.86 -25.16 0.36
CA LYS A 131 -13.83 -25.58 1.35
C LYS A 131 -12.60 -24.65 1.34
N LYS A 132 -12.12 -24.35 2.56
CA LYS A 132 -10.78 -23.83 2.92
C LYS A 132 -10.56 -22.31 2.81
N GLU A 133 -11.19 -21.59 3.73
CA GLU A 133 -10.63 -20.34 4.25
C GLU A 133 -9.66 -20.64 5.40
N ASP A 134 -8.34 -20.69 5.16
CA ASP A 134 -7.39 -20.56 6.28
C ASP A 134 -6.02 -19.95 5.95
N TRP A 135 -5.80 -19.36 4.77
CA TRP A 135 -4.45 -18.94 4.36
C TRP A 135 -4.25 -17.42 4.10
N PHE A 136 -5.32 -16.63 4.02
CA PHE A 136 -5.20 -15.17 3.78
C PHE A 136 -4.59 -14.33 4.93
N ARG A 137 -4.07 -14.93 6.00
CA ARG A 137 -3.71 -14.18 7.23
C ARG A 137 -2.27 -14.16 7.68
N ASP A 138 -1.41 -14.97 7.10
CA ASP A 138 -0.02 -15.04 7.56
C ASP A 138 0.94 -14.25 6.65
N ALA A 139 0.62 -14.04 5.36
CA ALA A 139 1.44 -13.23 4.46
C ALA A 139 1.34 -11.70 4.68
N ALA A 140 0.29 -11.22 5.35
CA ALA A 140 0.06 -9.78 5.53
C ALA A 140 0.83 -9.15 6.72
N ARG A 141 1.50 -9.96 7.55
CA ARG A 141 2.08 -9.47 8.82
C ARG A 141 3.56 -9.09 8.74
N ASP A 142 4.33 -9.66 7.81
CA ASP A 142 5.77 -9.39 7.70
C ASP A 142 6.15 -8.36 6.62
N GLY A 143 5.21 -7.94 5.76
CA GLY A 143 5.47 -6.96 4.68
C GLY A 143 5.08 -5.51 4.96
N ILE A 144 4.29 -5.22 6.01
CA ILE A 144 3.64 -3.90 6.18
C ILE A 144 4.42 -2.96 7.13
N GLY A 145 5.62 -3.36 7.56
CA GLY A 145 6.47 -2.54 8.44
C GLY A 145 7.51 -1.64 7.74
N LYS A 146 7.71 -1.76 6.42
CA LYS A 146 8.92 -1.18 5.78
C LYS A 146 8.73 -0.62 4.36
N VAL A 147 7.58 0.00 4.04
CA VAL A 147 7.40 0.70 2.74
C VAL A 147 6.61 2.01 2.87
N CYS A 148 6.80 2.76 3.97
CA CYS A 148 6.14 4.07 4.15
C CYS A 148 7.10 5.26 4.28
N ASN A 149 8.36 5.16 3.85
CA ASN A 149 9.26 6.33 3.88
C ASN A 149 10.16 6.54 2.66
N GLU A 150 9.86 5.90 1.53
CA GLU A 150 10.53 6.18 0.26
C GLU A 150 9.51 6.13 -0.88
N ARG A 151 8.62 7.13 -0.90
CA ARG A 151 7.97 7.52 -2.16
C ARG A 151 8.53 8.89 -2.50
N GLU A 152 9.72 8.88 -3.08
CA GLU A 152 10.19 10.00 -3.88
C GLU A 152 9.05 10.40 -4.82
N GLY A 153 8.65 11.67 -4.72
CA GLY A 153 7.60 12.21 -5.55
C GLY A 153 7.89 11.88 -7.01
N LEU A 154 6.92 11.25 -7.68
CA LEU A 154 6.90 11.18 -9.13
C LEU A 154 6.98 12.63 -9.61
N ASN A 155 8.16 13.00 -10.07
CA ASN A 155 8.55 14.37 -10.32
C ASN A 155 7.86 14.80 -11.61
N TRP A 156 6.66 15.37 -11.46
CA TRP A 156 5.82 15.90 -12.54
C TRP A 156 6.61 16.79 -13.51
N TRP A 157 7.55 17.57 -12.96
CA TRP A 157 8.47 18.42 -13.72
C TRP A 157 9.39 17.64 -14.66
N ARG A 158 9.77 16.41 -14.31
CA ARG A 158 10.64 15.56 -15.13
C ARG A 158 9.89 14.96 -16.32
N VAL A 159 8.60 14.67 -16.16
CA VAL A 159 7.70 14.26 -17.27
C VAL A 159 7.45 15.45 -18.20
N GLU A 160 7.27 16.64 -17.63
CA GLU A 160 7.07 17.87 -18.39
C GLU A 160 8.33 18.31 -19.17
N ASP A 161 9.52 18.06 -18.64
CA ASP A 161 10.81 18.28 -19.30
C ASP A 161 11.04 17.27 -20.45
N MET A 162 10.70 15.99 -20.24
CA MET A 162 10.77 14.95 -21.27
C MET A 162 9.79 15.22 -22.43
N LEU A 163 8.59 15.73 -22.15
CA LEU A 163 7.63 16.15 -23.18
C LEU A 163 8.12 17.39 -23.96
N ARG A 164 8.94 18.24 -23.33
CA ARG A 164 9.55 19.41 -23.95
C ARG A 164 10.74 19.03 -24.83
N GLU A 165 11.56 18.06 -24.43
CA GLU A 165 12.63 17.48 -25.25
C GLU A 165 12.09 16.75 -26.49
N LEU A 166 11.01 15.98 -26.37
CA LEU A 166 10.38 15.31 -27.51
C LEU A 166 9.80 16.29 -28.54
N ARG A 167 9.45 17.52 -28.11
CA ARG A 167 8.98 18.60 -28.98
C ARG A 167 10.11 19.27 -29.76
N LEU A 168 11.34 19.26 -29.24
CA LEU A 168 12.53 19.81 -29.91
C LEU A 168 13.17 18.81 -30.90
N ASN A 169 12.95 17.50 -30.71
CA ASN A 169 13.56 16.45 -31.51
C ASN A 169 12.74 16.03 -32.76
N ALA A 170 11.64 16.72 -33.05
CA ALA A 170 10.76 16.45 -34.19
C ALA A 170 11.10 17.25 -35.47
N GLU A 171 12.36 17.63 -35.67
CA GLU A 171 12.85 18.11 -36.98
C GLU A 171 13.27 16.92 -37.87
N GLY A 172 12.36 16.54 -38.77
CA GLY A 172 12.61 15.56 -39.83
C GLY A 172 13.50 16.11 -40.98
N PRO A 173 14.02 15.22 -41.84
CA PRO A 173 15.21 15.48 -42.66
C PRO A 173 14.97 16.36 -43.88
N LYS A 174 16.00 17.14 -44.22
CA LYS A 174 16.15 17.92 -45.46
C LYS A 174 15.83 17.07 -46.69
N SER A 175 14.79 17.45 -47.43
CA SER A 175 14.50 16.95 -48.77
C SER A 175 14.82 18.01 -49.82
N SER A 176 15.64 17.62 -50.79
CA SER A 176 16.12 18.39 -51.94
C SER A 176 15.13 18.41 -53.11
N CYS A 177 14.89 19.58 -53.73
CA CYS A 177 15.10 19.83 -55.17
C CYS A 177 14.59 21.21 -55.66
N ALA A 178 15.54 21.98 -56.22
CA ALA A 178 15.50 22.75 -57.48
C ALA A 178 14.50 23.90 -57.75
N THR A 179 15.07 25.12 -57.69
CA THR A 179 15.02 26.26 -58.64
C THR A 179 13.70 26.92 -59.04
N GLY A 180 13.56 28.19 -58.63
CA GLY A 180 12.72 29.21 -59.24
C GLY A 180 13.03 30.61 -58.66
N THR A 181 13.66 31.45 -59.47
CA THR A 181 14.16 32.81 -59.24
C THR A 181 13.19 33.86 -58.67
N GLY A 182 13.69 34.76 -57.81
CA GLY A 182 13.12 36.10 -57.59
C GLY A 182 13.50 36.75 -56.24
N LEU A 183 14.36 37.77 -56.29
CA LEU A 183 14.80 38.65 -55.18
C LEU A 183 13.62 39.20 -54.35
N ASP A 184 13.72 39.38 -53.03
CA ASP A 184 14.34 40.59 -52.47
C ASP A 184 15.02 40.40 -51.09
N LYS A 185 16.15 41.08 -50.92
CA LYS A 185 17.01 41.06 -49.71
C LYS A 185 16.48 42.07 -48.69
N PHE A 186 16.34 41.66 -47.42
CA PHE A 186 16.67 42.56 -46.31
C PHE A 186 17.35 41.80 -45.17
N PHE A 187 18.61 42.17 -44.93
CA PHE A 187 19.37 41.87 -43.73
C PHE A 187 18.65 42.47 -42.52
N VAL A 188 18.37 41.68 -41.48
CA VAL A 188 18.17 42.24 -40.14
C VAL A 188 19.50 42.14 -39.42
N ASN A 189 20.17 43.29 -39.43
CA ASN A 189 21.31 43.58 -38.59
C ASN A 189 20.86 43.58 -37.12
N ASN A 190 21.77 43.11 -36.28
CA ASN A 190 21.73 43.14 -34.83
C ASN A 190 21.40 44.56 -34.34
N MET A 191 20.29 44.75 -33.59
CA MET A 191 19.93 46.06 -33.04
C MET A 191 19.97 45.97 -31.50
N SER A 192 21.16 46.27 -30.99
CA SER A 192 21.42 46.73 -29.63
C SER A 192 20.49 47.90 -29.29
N TRP A 193 19.78 47.80 -28.16
CA TRP A 193 19.03 48.92 -27.60
C TRP A 193 19.96 49.72 -26.70
N LEU A 194 20.33 50.92 -27.15
CA LEU A 194 20.88 51.99 -26.31
C LEU A 194 19.74 52.80 -25.68
N GLU A 195 19.94 53.15 -24.41
CA GLU A 195 19.11 54.05 -23.61
C GLU A 195 19.10 55.50 -24.13
N PRO A 196 18.06 56.30 -23.82
CA PRO A 196 18.06 57.75 -24.09
C PRO A 196 18.44 58.58 -22.86
N ILE A 197 19.53 59.36 -22.96
CA ILE A 197 19.85 60.45 -22.02
C ILE A 197 19.40 61.80 -22.60
N LYS A 198 18.86 62.62 -21.70
CA LYS A 198 18.29 63.97 -21.91
C LYS A 198 19.35 65.03 -22.25
N GLU A 199 18.95 66.00 -23.07
CA GLU A 199 19.69 67.25 -23.34
C GLU A 199 19.64 68.25 -22.17
N SER A 200 20.79 68.89 -21.90
CA SER A 200 20.91 70.35 -21.72
C SER A 200 22.38 70.79 -21.87
N GLY A 201 22.65 71.72 -22.81
CA GLY A 201 24.00 72.26 -23.12
C GLY A 201 24.38 73.51 -22.29
N PRO A 202 25.18 74.47 -22.81
CA PRO A 202 26.39 74.36 -23.65
C PRO A 202 27.58 75.22 -23.13
N SER A 203 28.82 74.89 -23.48
CA SER A 203 29.95 75.81 -23.82
C SER A 203 31.19 74.93 -24.12
N ASN A 204 31.88 74.95 -25.26
CA ASN A 204 32.59 75.95 -26.07
C ASN A 204 34.12 75.77 -25.94
N VAL A 205 34.75 75.61 -27.11
CA VAL A 205 36.16 75.95 -27.49
C VAL A 205 37.26 74.86 -27.44
N ASN A 206 37.77 74.59 -28.67
CA ASN A 206 39.10 74.17 -29.15
C ASN A 206 39.54 72.69 -29.04
N ALA A 207 40.32 72.11 -29.96
CA ALA A 207 40.76 72.37 -31.35
C ALA A 207 41.77 71.25 -31.72
N PHE A 208 41.96 70.99 -33.03
CA PHE A 208 43.07 70.24 -33.67
C PHE A 208 43.07 68.70 -33.53
N GLY A 209 43.16 67.86 -34.56
CA GLY A 209 43.50 68.01 -36.00
C GLY A 209 44.61 67.02 -36.38
N ILE A 210 44.54 66.46 -37.61
CA ILE A 210 45.53 65.65 -38.40
C ILE A 210 44.94 64.28 -38.82
N THR A 211 44.19 64.18 -39.93
CA THR A 211 44.54 63.98 -41.36
C THR A 211 44.93 62.56 -41.78
N ASP A 212 44.13 62.04 -42.74
CA ASP A 212 44.37 60.87 -43.60
C ASP A 212 45.65 60.98 -44.45
N SER A 213 46.22 59.83 -44.88
CA SER A 213 46.31 59.44 -46.31
C SER A 213 47.28 58.28 -46.60
N ALA A 214 46.71 57.19 -47.13
CA ALA A 214 47.06 56.46 -48.37
C ALA A 214 48.35 55.61 -48.59
N ALA A 215 48.11 54.65 -49.51
CA ALA A 215 49.00 53.82 -50.35
C ALA A 215 49.38 52.44 -49.78
N ASP A 216 48.85 51.30 -50.23
CA ASP A 216 48.68 50.67 -51.57
C ASP A 216 49.84 49.72 -51.95
N ALA A 217 49.45 48.57 -52.51
CA ALA A 217 50.20 47.47 -53.13
C ALA A 217 51.10 46.56 -52.26
N ASN A 218 50.82 45.26 -52.21
CA ASN A 218 51.31 44.32 -53.25
C ASN A 218 50.83 42.87 -52.99
N ASP A 219 50.36 42.24 -54.06
CA ASP A 219 49.95 40.84 -54.15
C ASP A 219 51.15 39.98 -54.55
N GLN A 220 51.37 38.84 -53.88
CA GLN A 220 52.20 37.77 -54.46
C GLN A 220 51.93 36.40 -53.84
N VAL A 221 51.32 35.57 -54.68
CA VAL A 221 51.13 34.12 -54.63
C VAL A 221 52.46 33.37 -54.50
N LEU A 222 52.54 32.40 -53.58
CA LEU A 222 53.41 31.21 -53.72
C LEU A 222 52.75 29.98 -53.07
N LYS A 223 52.44 28.98 -53.91
CA LYS A 223 52.13 27.59 -53.54
C LYS A 223 53.41 26.86 -53.11
N GLY A 224 53.32 26.05 -52.06
CA GLY A 224 54.32 25.03 -51.71
C GLY A 224 53.73 24.01 -50.75
N ASN A 225 53.76 22.73 -51.14
CA ASN A 225 53.22 21.58 -50.40
C ASN A 225 54.28 20.98 -49.44
N GLY A 226 53.83 20.25 -48.40
CA GLY A 226 54.62 19.22 -47.69
C GLY A 226 54.41 19.22 -46.16
N THR A 227 53.42 18.50 -45.62
CA THR A 227 53.50 17.17 -44.94
C THR A 227 53.95 17.20 -43.46
N GLU A 228 53.17 16.51 -42.62
CA GLU A 228 53.50 15.91 -41.29
C GLU A 228 53.66 16.80 -40.04
N ARG A 229 52.59 16.85 -39.23
CA ARG A 229 52.68 16.59 -37.78
C ARG A 229 51.35 16.06 -37.23
N GLU A 230 51.28 14.74 -37.06
CA GLU A 230 50.26 14.05 -36.27
C GLU A 230 50.49 14.25 -34.76
N ASN A 231 49.39 14.15 -34.00
CA ASN A 231 49.26 13.88 -32.57
C ASN A 231 49.49 15.03 -31.58
N GLN A 232 48.45 15.87 -31.40
CA GLN A 232 47.90 16.27 -30.08
C GLN A 232 46.59 17.09 -30.25
N PRO A 233 45.39 16.47 -30.33
CA PRO A 233 44.13 17.21 -30.32
C PRO A 233 43.24 16.95 -29.10
N SER A 234 43.61 16.07 -28.17
CA SER A 234 42.71 15.65 -27.08
C SER A 234 42.96 16.39 -25.76
N GLU A 235 44.22 16.67 -25.43
CA GLU A 235 44.59 17.35 -24.17
C GLU A 235 44.29 18.85 -24.23
N THR A 236 44.60 19.49 -25.37
CA THR A 236 44.26 20.89 -25.65
C THR A 236 42.76 21.13 -25.76
N ARG A 237 41.97 20.17 -26.29
CA ARG A 237 40.50 20.29 -26.30
C ARG A 237 39.91 20.19 -24.90
N CYS A 238 40.39 19.28 -24.05
CA CYS A 238 39.93 19.14 -22.67
C CYS A 238 40.22 20.43 -21.86
N SER A 239 41.43 20.98 -21.98
CA SER A 239 41.78 22.24 -21.32
C SER A 239 40.99 23.45 -21.88
N ILE A 240 40.64 23.47 -23.16
CA ILE A 240 39.80 24.54 -23.74
C ILE A 240 38.36 24.46 -23.19
N GLU A 241 37.78 23.27 -23.07
CA GLU A 241 36.44 23.09 -22.50
C GLU A 241 36.40 23.46 -21.00
N GLU A 242 37.44 23.11 -20.24
CA GLU A 242 37.60 23.51 -18.83
C GLU A 242 37.73 25.02 -18.67
N VAL A 243 38.53 25.67 -19.52
CA VAL A 243 38.66 27.14 -19.52
C VAL A 243 37.34 27.82 -19.91
N ARG A 244 36.57 27.27 -20.85
CA ARG A 244 35.23 27.78 -21.21
C ARG A 244 34.19 27.59 -20.12
N LEU A 245 34.24 26.48 -19.38
CA LEU A 245 33.39 26.27 -18.22
C LEU A 245 33.71 27.31 -17.14
N ARG A 246 35.00 27.52 -16.87
CA ARG A 246 35.44 28.52 -15.89
C ARG A 246 35.13 29.96 -16.33
N GLU A 247 35.22 30.26 -17.62
CA GLU A 247 34.79 31.53 -18.20
C GLU A 247 33.29 31.76 -17.98
N ARG A 248 32.44 30.74 -18.21
CA ARG A 248 30.99 30.85 -17.92
C ARG A 248 30.70 31.03 -16.43
N GLU A 249 31.38 30.29 -15.55
CA GLU A 249 31.25 30.45 -14.10
C GLU A 249 31.62 31.87 -13.66
N LEU A 250 32.72 32.42 -14.17
CA LEU A 250 33.15 33.79 -13.89
C LEU A 250 32.19 34.84 -14.48
N ILE A 251 31.54 34.56 -15.61
CA ILE A 251 30.51 35.45 -16.19
C ILE A 251 29.25 35.47 -15.33
N GLU A 252 28.78 34.31 -14.84
CA GLU A 252 27.63 34.27 -13.93
C GLU A 252 27.95 34.92 -12.58
N GLU A 253 29.13 34.66 -12.00
CA GLU A 253 29.58 35.31 -10.77
C GLU A 253 29.74 36.84 -10.96
N ALA A 254 30.16 37.30 -12.14
CA ALA A 254 30.18 38.72 -12.48
C ALA A 254 28.77 39.32 -12.65
N LYS A 255 27.79 38.57 -13.16
CA LYS A 255 26.38 39.02 -13.22
C LYS A 255 25.76 39.11 -11.82
N ASP A 256 25.99 38.10 -10.99
CA ASP A 256 25.51 38.05 -9.61
C ASP A 256 26.13 39.20 -8.80
N GLY A 257 27.46 39.36 -8.88
CA GLY A 257 28.16 40.47 -8.24
C GLY A 257 27.73 41.84 -8.77
N SER A 258 27.46 41.98 -10.08
CA SER A 258 26.91 43.21 -10.64
C SER A 258 25.51 43.52 -10.09
N SER A 259 24.66 42.50 -9.91
CA SER A 259 23.33 42.68 -9.34
C SER A 259 23.38 43.06 -7.85
N GLU A 260 24.34 42.50 -7.11
CA GLU A 260 24.57 42.81 -5.69
C GLU A 260 25.07 44.25 -5.52
N VAL A 261 26.00 44.70 -6.38
CA VAL A 261 26.48 46.09 -6.38
C VAL A 261 25.34 47.07 -6.68
N THR A 262 24.50 46.80 -7.68
CA THR A 262 23.35 47.67 -7.98
C THR A 262 22.35 47.74 -6.83
N ASN A 263 22.12 46.61 -6.14
CA ASN A 263 21.22 46.58 -4.98
C ASN A 263 21.76 47.41 -3.81
N LEU A 264 23.07 47.33 -3.54
CA LEU A 264 23.73 48.11 -2.49
C LEU A 264 23.79 49.60 -2.82
N GLU A 265 23.96 49.96 -4.10
CA GLU A 265 23.88 51.34 -4.58
C GLU A 265 22.47 51.93 -4.39
N ASP A 266 21.43 51.17 -4.74
CA ASP A 266 20.03 51.54 -4.53
C ASP A 266 19.70 51.69 -3.02
N GLU A 267 20.18 50.78 -2.17
CA GLU A 267 20.01 50.86 -0.72
C GLU A 267 20.69 52.10 -0.12
N LEU A 268 21.88 52.42 -0.61
CA LEU A 268 22.63 53.60 -0.19
C LEU A 268 21.96 54.90 -0.64
N GLU A 269 21.35 54.95 -1.83
CA GLU A 269 20.52 56.08 -2.25
C GLU A 269 19.27 56.24 -1.40
N LEU A 270 18.59 55.14 -1.08
CA LEU A 270 17.42 55.14 -0.18
C LEU A 270 17.78 55.66 1.21
N LEU A 271 18.90 55.20 1.77
CA LEU A 271 19.39 55.65 3.08
C LEU A 271 19.80 57.13 3.07
N LYS A 272 20.42 57.61 1.99
CA LYS A 272 20.72 59.04 1.82
C LYS A 272 19.44 59.87 1.78
N ALA A 273 18.45 59.47 0.99
CA ALA A 273 17.17 60.17 0.91
C ALA A 273 16.42 60.15 2.25
N ALA A 274 16.47 59.03 3.00
CA ALA A 274 15.90 58.93 4.33
C ALA A 274 16.59 59.85 5.34
N ALA A 275 17.92 59.94 5.30
CA ALA A 275 18.69 60.85 6.14
C ALA A 275 18.39 62.32 5.81
N GLU A 276 18.29 62.68 4.53
CA GLU A 276 17.91 64.04 4.11
C GLU A 276 16.50 64.44 4.61
N MET A 277 15.52 63.52 4.57
CA MET A 277 14.18 63.79 5.08
C MET A 277 14.12 63.85 6.62
N ALA A 278 14.93 63.05 7.31
CA ALA A 278 14.97 63.02 8.78
C ALA A 278 15.72 64.22 9.40
N LEU A 279 16.65 64.81 8.64
CA LEU A 279 17.50 65.93 9.08
C LEU A 279 16.98 67.30 8.61
N ASP A 280 15.85 67.37 7.89
CA ASP A 280 15.26 68.65 7.45
C ASP A 280 14.36 69.26 8.53
N GLU A 281 14.83 70.34 9.14
CA GLU A 281 14.09 71.11 10.15
C GLU A 281 13.09 72.12 9.53
N ASN A 282 13.12 72.33 8.20
CA ASN A 282 12.36 73.39 7.54
C ASN A 282 10.97 72.95 7.06
N HIS A 283 10.73 71.65 6.91
CA HIS A 283 9.47 71.12 6.41
C HIS A 283 8.84 70.14 7.41
N PRO A 284 7.54 70.27 7.72
CA PRO A 284 6.84 69.29 8.55
C PRO A 284 6.78 67.94 7.83
N THR A 285 6.72 66.85 8.61
CA THR A 285 6.68 65.46 8.12
C THR A 285 5.60 65.23 7.05
N ASP A 286 4.46 65.90 7.16
CA ASP A 286 3.35 65.82 6.20
C ASP A 286 3.74 66.22 4.77
N PHE A 287 4.67 67.18 4.61
CA PHE A 287 5.15 67.61 3.29
C PHE A 287 5.92 66.49 2.56
N PHE A 288 6.77 65.76 3.28
CA PHE A 288 7.50 64.63 2.73
C PHE A 288 6.58 63.45 2.43
N LEU A 289 5.58 63.21 3.27
CA LEU A 289 4.54 62.21 3.00
C LEU A 289 3.77 62.53 1.71
N GLU A 290 3.40 63.79 1.49
CA GLU A 290 2.68 64.20 0.27
C GLU A 290 3.57 64.13 -0.99
N LYS A 291 4.86 64.45 -0.88
CA LYS A 291 5.84 64.27 -1.97
C LYS A 291 6.04 62.80 -2.32
N LEU A 292 6.21 61.93 -1.32
CA LEU A 292 6.33 60.48 -1.53
C LEU A 292 5.05 59.89 -2.11
N ASN A 293 3.87 60.29 -1.61
CA ASN A 293 2.59 59.87 -2.18
C ASN A 293 2.44 60.33 -3.63
N SER A 294 2.84 61.56 -3.96
CA SER A 294 2.82 62.06 -5.35
C SER A 294 3.76 61.25 -6.26
N GLN A 295 4.93 60.86 -5.78
CA GLN A 295 5.85 59.97 -6.51
C GLN A 295 5.29 58.56 -6.67
N ILE A 296 4.70 58.00 -5.62
CA ILE A 296 4.01 56.72 -5.65
C ILE A 296 2.88 56.76 -6.68
N ASP A 297 2.07 57.81 -6.71
CA ASP A 297 0.95 57.94 -7.64
C ASP A 297 1.42 58.18 -9.08
N ALA A 298 2.55 58.86 -9.29
CA ALA A 298 3.19 58.94 -10.61
C ALA A 298 3.70 57.58 -11.09
N ARG A 299 4.36 56.80 -10.21
CA ARG A 299 4.82 55.44 -10.52
C ARG A 299 3.65 54.49 -10.78
N LYS A 300 2.56 54.56 -9.99
CA LYS A 300 1.31 53.80 -10.23
C LYS A 300 0.71 54.11 -11.60
N ARG A 301 0.63 55.39 -11.99
CA ARG A 301 0.14 55.79 -13.33
C ARG A 301 1.01 55.24 -14.46
N ASN A 302 2.34 55.26 -14.29
CA ASN A 302 3.25 54.68 -15.28
C ASN A 302 3.10 53.15 -15.36
N LEU A 303 2.99 52.47 -14.21
CA LEU A 303 2.74 51.02 -14.14
C LEU A 303 1.44 50.66 -14.88
N HIS A 304 0.35 51.38 -14.61
CA HIS A 304 -0.93 51.16 -15.27
C HIS A 304 -0.84 51.42 -16.79
N LYS A 305 -0.06 52.41 -17.23
CA LYS A 305 0.18 52.65 -18.66
C LYS A 305 0.95 51.50 -19.31
N LEU A 306 1.99 50.99 -18.64
CA LEU A 306 2.76 49.83 -19.08
C LEU A 306 1.88 48.57 -19.11
N GLU A 307 1.02 48.37 -18.13
CA GLU A 307 0.05 47.28 -18.08
C GLU A 307 -0.93 47.35 -19.27
N LEU A 308 -1.46 48.54 -19.58
CA LEU A 308 -2.29 48.73 -20.78
C LEU A 308 -1.55 48.41 -22.08
N GLN A 309 -0.27 48.82 -22.19
CA GLN A 309 0.56 48.53 -23.37
C GLN A 309 0.91 47.04 -23.48
N TRP A 310 1.20 46.40 -22.34
CA TRP A 310 1.46 44.97 -22.24
C TRP A 310 0.23 44.18 -22.66
N ASN A 311 -0.94 44.49 -22.10
CA ASN A 311 -2.20 43.83 -22.42
C ASN A 311 -2.59 44.03 -23.89
N ALA A 312 -2.39 45.22 -24.46
CA ALA A 312 -2.61 45.45 -25.88
C ALA A 312 -1.67 44.62 -26.76
N SER A 313 -0.39 44.50 -26.37
CA SER A 313 0.60 43.69 -27.09
C SER A 313 0.29 42.20 -26.97
N MET A 314 -0.12 41.74 -25.78
CA MET A 314 -0.57 40.38 -25.52
C MET A 314 -1.77 40.01 -26.39
N LEU A 315 -2.79 40.87 -26.46
CA LEU A 315 -3.96 40.64 -27.33
C LEU A 315 -3.56 40.50 -28.80
N ILE A 316 -2.65 41.33 -29.30
CA ILE A 316 -2.17 41.24 -30.69
C ILE A 316 -1.42 39.93 -30.93
N LEU A 317 -0.60 39.49 -29.97
CA LEU A 317 0.15 38.24 -30.08
C LEU A 317 -0.76 37.02 -29.97
N GLU A 318 -1.75 37.05 -29.08
CA GLU A 318 -2.77 36.01 -28.94
C GLU A 318 -3.60 35.87 -30.22
N GLU A 319 -3.99 36.99 -30.83
CA GLU A 319 -4.72 37.00 -32.09
C GLU A 319 -3.89 36.47 -33.26
N LYS A 320 -2.59 36.80 -33.29
CA LYS A 320 -1.65 36.23 -34.26
C LYS A 320 -1.46 34.73 -34.04
N LYS A 321 -1.35 34.28 -32.78
CA LYS A 321 -1.28 32.86 -32.43
C LYS A 321 -2.54 32.14 -32.90
N ARG A 322 -3.73 32.69 -32.60
CA ARG A 322 -5.03 32.15 -33.01
C ARG A 322 -5.14 32.02 -34.53
N SER A 323 -4.80 33.07 -35.28
CA SER A 323 -4.86 33.05 -36.75
C SER A 323 -3.86 32.08 -37.39
N LEU A 324 -2.66 31.95 -36.82
CA LEU A 324 -1.69 30.93 -37.26
C LEU A 324 -2.19 29.52 -36.95
N GLU A 325 -2.74 29.29 -35.75
CA GLU A 325 -3.36 28.02 -35.37
C GLU A 325 -4.50 27.65 -36.33
N GLU A 326 -5.41 28.59 -36.62
CA GLU A 326 -6.49 28.39 -37.60
C GLU A 326 -5.97 28.05 -39.00
N SER A 327 -4.91 28.71 -39.46
CA SER A 327 -4.28 28.40 -40.75
C SER A 327 -3.63 27.00 -40.78
N LEU A 328 -3.05 26.57 -39.65
CA LEU A 328 -2.43 25.26 -39.50
C LEU A 328 -3.50 24.16 -39.48
N TYR A 329 -4.57 24.36 -38.72
CA TYR A 329 -5.72 23.45 -38.70
C TYR A 329 -6.41 23.33 -40.06
N ALA A 330 -6.47 24.40 -40.85
CA ALA A 330 -7.01 24.36 -42.20
C ALA A 330 -6.12 23.59 -43.19
N THR A 331 -4.81 23.48 -42.92
CA THR A 331 -3.82 22.83 -43.79
C THR A 331 -3.59 21.36 -43.40
N GLU A 332 -3.72 21.01 -42.11
CA GLU A 332 -3.44 19.67 -41.57
C GLU A 332 -4.60 19.15 -40.69
N PRO A 333 -5.61 18.47 -41.26
CA PRO A 333 -6.75 17.94 -40.50
C PRO A 333 -6.36 16.85 -39.48
N GLU A 334 -5.25 16.14 -39.70
CA GLU A 334 -4.71 15.15 -38.76
C GLU A 334 -4.27 15.77 -37.43
N PHE A 335 -3.79 17.03 -37.44
CA PHE A 335 -3.41 17.75 -36.23
C PHE A 335 -4.65 18.13 -35.40
N GLN A 336 -5.75 18.51 -36.07
CA GLN A 336 -7.02 18.80 -35.41
C GLN A 336 -7.58 17.56 -34.70
N GLU A 337 -7.54 16.39 -35.35
CA GLU A 337 -8.00 15.13 -34.74
C GLU A 337 -7.15 14.76 -33.51
N LYS A 338 -5.81 14.89 -33.60
CA LYS A 338 -4.90 14.64 -32.47
C LYS A 338 -5.13 15.63 -31.33
N PHE A 339 -5.38 16.89 -31.63
CA PHE A 339 -5.65 17.92 -30.63
C PHE A 339 -6.98 17.69 -29.92
N GLN A 340 -8.01 17.24 -30.64
CA GLN A 340 -9.29 16.88 -30.04
C GLN A 340 -9.16 15.67 -29.09
N LYS A 341 -8.41 14.64 -29.50
CA LYS A 341 -8.09 13.49 -28.63
C LYS A 341 -7.29 13.91 -27.40
N LEU A 342 -6.34 14.84 -27.54
CA LEU A 342 -5.57 15.35 -26.41
C LEU A 342 -6.47 16.05 -25.40
N LYS A 343 -7.43 16.87 -25.85
CA LYS A 343 -8.42 17.50 -24.98
C LYS A 343 -9.32 16.49 -24.27
N GLU A 344 -9.73 15.42 -24.96
CA GLU A 344 -10.51 14.34 -24.35
C GLU A 344 -9.72 13.66 -23.23
N VAL A 345 -8.44 13.32 -23.48
CA VAL A 345 -7.56 12.74 -22.47
C VAL A 345 -7.33 13.71 -21.31
N GLU A 346 -7.15 15.01 -21.56
CA GLU A 346 -6.97 16.01 -20.51
C GLU A 346 -8.21 16.09 -19.58
N LEU A 347 -9.41 16.07 -20.17
CA LEU A 347 -10.66 16.02 -19.40
C LEU A 347 -10.80 14.70 -18.60
N GLU A 348 -10.37 13.57 -19.16
CA GLU A 348 -10.35 12.29 -18.44
C GLU A 348 -9.36 12.32 -17.27
N VAL A 349 -8.18 12.90 -17.46
CA VAL A 349 -7.17 13.07 -16.40
C VAL A 349 -7.71 13.93 -15.27
N ASP A 350 -8.38 15.03 -15.57
CA ASP A 350 -9.02 15.88 -14.56
C ASP A 350 -10.13 15.14 -13.80
N SER A 351 -10.95 14.38 -14.53
CA SER A 351 -11.99 13.53 -13.94
C SER A 351 -11.41 12.49 -12.98
N ILE A 352 -10.40 11.74 -13.42
CA ILE A 352 -9.72 10.72 -12.60
C ILE A 352 -9.03 11.36 -11.39
N SER A 353 -8.36 12.50 -11.56
CA SER A 353 -7.71 13.22 -10.47
C SER A 353 -8.72 13.67 -9.41
N SER A 354 -9.91 14.11 -9.83
CA SER A 354 -10.99 14.47 -8.90
C SER A 354 -11.53 13.26 -8.13
N GLU A 355 -11.59 12.07 -8.74
CA GLU A 355 -12.03 10.83 -8.11
C GLU A 355 -10.97 10.30 -7.12
N ILE A 356 -9.68 10.36 -7.48
CA ILE A 356 -8.57 9.98 -6.59
C ILE A 356 -8.64 10.80 -5.30
N ARG A 357 -8.78 12.12 -5.40
CA ARG A 357 -8.88 13.00 -4.23
C ARG A 357 -10.06 12.62 -3.33
N LYS A 358 -11.23 12.30 -3.89
CA LYS A 358 -12.38 11.84 -3.10
C LYS A 358 -12.09 10.53 -2.37
N ARG A 359 -11.45 9.55 -3.03
CA ARG A 359 -11.08 8.28 -2.39
C ARG A 359 -10.03 8.45 -1.32
N GLU A 360 -9.09 9.39 -1.48
CA GLU A 360 -8.10 9.73 -0.45
C GLU A 360 -8.75 10.37 0.78
N GLU A 361 -9.75 11.24 0.58
CA GLU A 361 -10.57 11.82 1.65
C GLU A 361 -11.35 10.73 2.40
N GLU A 362 -12.05 9.84 1.69
CA GLU A 362 -12.75 8.68 2.27
C GLU A 362 -11.81 7.77 3.07
N CYS A 363 -10.63 7.46 2.53
CA CYS A 363 -9.61 6.66 3.22
C CYS A 363 -9.15 7.36 4.51
N SER A 364 -8.97 8.68 4.45
CA SER A 364 -8.59 9.49 5.61
C SER A 364 -9.67 9.45 6.69
N GLU A 365 -10.94 9.60 6.32
CA GLU A 365 -12.08 9.52 7.24
C GLU A 365 -12.21 8.14 7.89
N LEU A 366 -12.13 7.07 7.10
CA LEU A 366 -12.20 5.69 7.59
C LEU A 366 -11.04 5.39 8.55
N SER A 367 -9.82 5.83 8.21
CA SER A 367 -8.64 5.64 9.07
C SER A 367 -8.77 6.40 10.40
N ALA A 368 -9.33 7.62 10.38
CA ALA A 368 -9.62 8.39 11.58
C ALA A 368 -10.72 7.72 12.43
N GLY A 369 -11.74 7.14 11.79
CA GLY A 369 -12.77 6.35 12.46
C GLY A 369 -12.21 5.08 13.14
N LEU A 370 -11.23 4.43 12.52
CA LEU A 370 -10.56 3.26 13.09
C LEU A 370 -9.74 3.62 14.33
N LYS A 371 -9.01 4.74 14.32
CA LYS A 371 -8.24 5.25 15.48
C LYS A 371 -9.12 5.66 16.67
N LYS A 372 -10.37 6.07 16.43
CA LYS A 372 -11.32 6.47 17.49
C LYS A 372 -11.95 5.28 18.23
N LYS A 373 -11.96 4.09 17.63
CA LYS A 373 -12.48 2.88 18.29
C LYS A 373 -11.42 2.33 19.26
N PRO A 374 -11.82 1.88 20.47
CA PRO A 374 -10.89 1.22 21.38
C PRO A 374 -10.25 0.02 20.66
N GLU A 375 -8.93 -0.16 20.82
CA GLU A 375 -8.15 -1.19 20.14
C GLU A 375 -8.85 -2.55 20.25
N GLN A 376 -9.41 -3.00 19.14
CA GLN A 376 -9.99 -4.32 19.06
C GLN A 376 -8.85 -5.33 19.21
N GLU A 377 -8.98 -6.26 20.16
CA GLU A 377 -7.97 -7.29 20.38
C GLU A 377 -7.60 -7.94 19.03
N SER A 378 -6.32 -8.23 18.83
CA SER A 378 -5.87 -8.82 17.56
C SER A 378 -6.68 -10.07 17.25
N ARG A 379 -6.99 -10.31 15.97
CA ARG A 379 -7.68 -11.55 15.54
C ARG A 379 -6.99 -12.80 16.10
N THR A 380 -5.66 -12.77 16.24
CA THR A 380 -4.86 -13.82 16.85
C THR A 380 -5.28 -14.10 18.31
N SER A 381 -5.52 -13.07 19.11
CA SER A 381 -6.05 -13.21 20.48
C SER A 381 -7.40 -13.94 20.51
N TYR A 382 -8.34 -13.51 19.66
CA TYR A 382 -9.66 -14.16 19.58
C TYR A 382 -9.56 -15.63 19.18
N ILE A 383 -8.70 -15.97 18.20
CA ILE A 383 -8.49 -17.35 17.77
C ILE A 383 -7.87 -18.17 18.89
N GLN A 384 -6.87 -17.64 19.59
CA GLN A 384 -6.24 -18.34 20.70
C GLN A 384 -7.25 -18.61 21.82
N ARG A 385 -8.08 -17.61 22.17
CA ARG A 385 -9.18 -17.75 23.14
C ARG A 385 -10.20 -18.80 22.68
N ILE A 386 -10.60 -18.80 21.41
CA ILE A 386 -11.53 -19.81 20.85
C ILE A 386 -10.90 -21.21 20.86
N LYS A 387 -9.60 -21.33 20.53
CA LYS A 387 -8.87 -22.60 20.60
C LYS A 387 -8.80 -23.13 22.03
N GLU A 388 -8.56 -22.25 23.00
CA GLU A 388 -8.56 -22.60 24.43
C GLU A 388 -9.93 -23.04 24.93
N ILE A 389 -10.99 -22.30 24.57
CA ILE A 389 -12.38 -22.68 24.88
C ILE A 389 -12.71 -24.06 24.30
N THR A 390 -12.32 -24.29 23.04
CA THR A 390 -12.53 -25.57 22.35
C THR A 390 -11.80 -26.72 23.04
N LYS A 391 -10.54 -26.51 23.44
CA LYS A 391 -9.74 -27.49 24.19
C LYS A 391 -10.36 -27.79 25.55
N ASN A 392 -10.81 -26.76 26.26
CA ASN A 392 -11.46 -26.92 27.57
C ASN A 392 -12.80 -27.64 27.45
N SER A 393 -13.61 -27.33 26.43
CA SER A 393 -14.88 -28.02 26.16
C SER A 393 -14.70 -29.53 25.94
N ARG A 394 -13.66 -29.94 25.19
CA ARG A 394 -13.33 -31.37 25.02
C ARG A 394 -12.95 -32.04 26.34
N LYS A 395 -12.14 -31.36 27.18
CA LYS A 395 -11.78 -31.87 28.52
C LYS A 395 -13.02 -32.03 29.40
N GLN A 396 -13.88 -31.01 29.43
CA GLN A 396 -15.14 -31.05 30.17
C GLN A 396 -16.04 -32.20 29.71
N HIS A 397 -16.10 -32.49 28.41
CA HIS A 397 -16.89 -33.62 27.90
C HIS A 397 -16.37 -34.97 28.42
N ALA A 398 -15.05 -35.19 28.37
CA ALA A 398 -14.44 -36.41 28.92
C ALA A 398 -14.64 -36.53 30.43
N ASP A 399 -14.55 -35.41 31.17
CA ASP A 399 -14.84 -35.38 32.60
C ASP A 399 -16.31 -35.69 32.91
N VAL A 400 -17.26 -35.17 32.11
CA VAL A 400 -18.69 -35.50 32.26
C VAL A 400 -18.94 -36.97 31.99
N GLU A 401 -18.37 -37.55 30.94
CA GLU A 401 -18.50 -38.99 30.65
C GLU A 401 -17.97 -39.85 31.80
N ARG A 402 -16.82 -39.47 32.38
CA ARG A 402 -16.24 -40.11 33.55
C ARG A 402 -17.17 -40.02 34.77
N ILE A 403 -17.66 -38.82 35.10
CA ILE A 403 -18.60 -38.62 36.22
C ILE A 403 -19.89 -39.43 36.01
N LEU A 404 -20.41 -39.51 34.79
CA LEU A 404 -21.59 -40.31 34.47
C LEU A 404 -21.34 -41.80 34.69
N LYS A 405 -20.15 -42.30 34.32
CA LYS A 405 -19.75 -43.69 34.57
C LYS A 405 -19.64 -43.97 36.07
N GLU A 406 -18.92 -43.12 36.80
CA GLU A 406 -18.77 -43.22 38.26
C GLU A 406 -20.14 -43.17 38.98
N THR A 407 -21.04 -42.29 38.53
CA THR A 407 -22.41 -42.19 39.09
C THR A 407 -23.21 -43.47 38.84
N ARG A 408 -23.09 -44.08 37.66
CA ARG A 408 -23.75 -45.36 37.35
C ARG A 408 -23.19 -46.49 38.21
N GLU A 409 -21.87 -46.55 38.38
CA GLU A 409 -21.21 -47.52 39.24
C GLU A 409 -21.67 -47.39 40.70
N LEU A 410 -21.72 -46.17 41.24
CA LEU A 410 -22.24 -45.89 42.58
C LEU A 410 -23.72 -46.28 42.74
N GLN A 411 -24.55 -46.04 41.73
CA GLN A 411 -25.96 -46.46 41.76
C GLN A 411 -26.09 -48.00 41.81
N LEU A 412 -25.27 -48.72 41.05
CA LEU A 412 -25.25 -50.18 41.05
C LEU A 412 -24.76 -50.73 42.40
N GLU A 413 -23.71 -50.14 42.97
CA GLU A 413 -23.22 -50.51 44.31
C GLU A 413 -24.27 -50.25 45.38
N SER A 414 -24.92 -49.09 45.36
CA SER A 414 -26.02 -48.73 46.27
C SER A 414 -27.16 -49.75 46.20
N ASN A 415 -27.63 -50.08 44.99
CA ASN A 415 -28.67 -51.08 44.80
C ASN A 415 -28.23 -52.46 45.29
N SER A 416 -26.99 -52.87 45.01
CA SER A 416 -26.42 -54.14 45.47
C SER A 416 -26.38 -54.23 47.00
N ILE A 417 -25.96 -53.17 47.68
CA ILE A 417 -25.93 -53.09 49.14
C ILE A 417 -27.35 -53.15 49.71
N GLN A 418 -28.29 -52.41 49.14
CA GLN A 418 -29.70 -52.39 49.58
C GLN A 418 -30.34 -53.78 49.42
N GLU A 419 -30.17 -54.45 48.28
CA GLU A 419 -30.67 -55.80 48.08
C GLU A 419 -30.02 -56.80 49.04
N ARG A 420 -28.70 -56.70 49.26
CA ARG A 420 -27.99 -57.54 50.23
C ARG A 420 -28.54 -57.33 51.63
N LEU A 421 -28.78 -56.09 52.05
CA LEU A 421 -29.38 -55.74 53.34
C LEU A 421 -30.76 -56.39 53.48
N HIS A 422 -31.66 -56.21 52.51
CA HIS A 422 -33.00 -56.80 52.54
C HIS A 422 -32.96 -58.33 52.64
N ARG A 423 -32.09 -59.00 51.86
CA ARG A 423 -31.92 -60.46 51.93
C ARG A 423 -31.41 -60.91 53.30
N THR A 424 -30.39 -60.24 53.84
CA THR A 424 -29.85 -60.58 55.17
C THR A 424 -30.85 -60.35 56.28
N TYR A 425 -31.61 -59.25 56.23
CA TYR A 425 -32.65 -58.98 57.22
C TYR A 425 -33.76 -60.01 57.15
N ALA A 426 -34.25 -60.38 55.96
CA ALA A 426 -35.30 -61.39 55.83
C ALA A 426 -34.90 -62.75 56.45
N VAL A 427 -33.63 -63.14 56.32
CA VAL A 427 -33.11 -64.35 56.97
C VAL A 427 -33.03 -64.17 58.49
N LEU A 428 -32.49 -63.04 58.97
CA LEU A 428 -32.40 -62.74 60.40
C LEU A 428 -33.79 -62.69 61.05
N ASP A 429 -34.74 -62.00 60.43
CA ASP A 429 -36.12 -61.88 60.87
C ASP A 429 -36.77 -63.26 61.03
N GLU A 430 -36.69 -64.12 60.01
CA GLU A 430 -37.24 -65.48 60.07
C GLU A 430 -36.55 -66.36 61.13
N THR A 431 -35.21 -66.27 61.27
CA THR A 431 -34.47 -67.06 62.28
C THR A 431 -34.82 -66.65 63.71
N VAL A 432 -34.85 -65.35 63.99
CA VAL A 432 -35.18 -64.82 65.32
C VAL A 432 -36.67 -65.03 65.61
N PHE A 433 -37.55 -64.94 64.60
CA PHE A 433 -38.97 -65.24 64.74
C PHE A 433 -39.22 -66.71 65.14
N ARG A 434 -38.44 -67.66 64.59
CA ARG A 434 -38.51 -69.07 64.98
C ARG A 434 -38.09 -69.30 66.42
N GLU A 435 -37.02 -68.67 66.89
CA GLU A 435 -36.57 -68.78 68.28
C GLU A 435 -37.55 -68.08 69.25
N ALA A 436 -38.12 -66.94 68.85
CA ALA A 436 -39.14 -66.23 69.62
C ALA A 436 -40.41 -67.05 69.88
N LYS A 437 -40.68 -68.11 69.11
CA LYS A 437 -41.79 -69.03 69.39
C LYS A 437 -41.51 -69.98 70.57
N LYS A 438 -40.24 -70.17 70.94
CA LYS A 438 -39.82 -71.18 71.94
C LYS A 438 -39.73 -70.63 73.35
N ASP A 439 -39.27 -69.39 73.53
CA ASP A 439 -38.98 -68.82 74.85
C ASP A 439 -39.37 -67.34 74.99
N GLN A 440 -39.38 -66.84 76.24
CA GLN A 440 -39.72 -65.43 76.51
C GLN A 440 -38.58 -64.47 76.12
N VAL A 441 -37.32 -64.93 76.21
CA VAL A 441 -36.14 -64.14 75.88
C VAL A 441 -36.08 -63.92 74.36
N GLY A 442 -36.35 -64.94 73.55
CA GLY A 442 -36.47 -64.82 72.10
C GLY A 442 -37.56 -63.82 71.66
N ARG A 443 -38.69 -63.75 72.38
CA ARG A 443 -39.73 -62.72 72.11
C ARG A 443 -39.26 -61.30 72.38
N GLN A 444 -38.46 -61.09 73.42
CA GLN A 444 -37.84 -59.79 73.67
C GLN A 444 -36.79 -59.46 72.61
N ALA A 445 -35.95 -60.43 72.22
CA ALA A 445 -34.96 -60.26 71.17
C ALA A 445 -35.60 -59.91 69.82
N TYR A 446 -36.70 -60.56 69.44
CA TYR A 446 -37.44 -60.25 68.22
C TYR A 446 -38.00 -58.82 68.24
N ARG A 447 -38.63 -58.38 69.34
CA ARG A 447 -39.12 -56.99 69.47
C ARG A 447 -37.99 -55.96 69.36
N LEU A 448 -36.84 -56.26 69.95
CA LEU A 448 -35.66 -55.41 69.84
C LEU A 448 -35.14 -55.36 68.40
N LEU A 449 -35.06 -56.50 67.71
CA LEU A 449 -34.66 -56.57 66.30
C LEU A 449 -35.58 -55.73 65.41
N THR A 450 -36.90 -55.93 65.49
CA THR A 450 -37.87 -55.16 64.71
C THR A 450 -37.79 -53.66 65.02
N SER A 451 -37.69 -53.30 66.31
CA SER A 451 -37.54 -51.90 66.73
C SER A 451 -36.25 -51.25 66.20
N ILE A 452 -35.14 -52.00 66.19
CA ILE A 452 -33.87 -51.53 65.62
C ILE A 452 -34.02 -51.30 64.11
N HIS A 453 -34.62 -52.25 63.38
CA HIS A 453 -34.82 -52.10 61.93
C HIS A 453 -35.76 -50.93 61.59
N GLU A 454 -36.86 -50.75 62.32
CA GLU A 454 -37.75 -49.58 62.16
C GLU A 454 -37.03 -48.26 62.46
N SER A 455 -36.16 -48.24 63.50
CA SER A 455 -35.39 -47.04 63.83
C SER A 455 -34.37 -46.68 62.74
N PHE A 456 -33.68 -47.67 62.16
CA PHE A 456 -32.76 -47.45 61.06
C PHE A 456 -33.47 -46.98 59.79
N GLU A 457 -34.66 -47.52 59.51
CA GLU A 457 -35.48 -47.07 58.38
C GLU A 457 -35.89 -45.59 58.55
N GLN A 458 -36.32 -45.21 59.75
CA GLN A 458 -36.63 -43.80 60.06
C GLN A 458 -35.40 -42.89 59.93
N ILE A 459 -34.24 -43.34 60.39
CA ILE A 459 -32.98 -42.58 60.24
C ILE A 459 -32.63 -42.42 58.76
N PHE A 460 -32.73 -43.49 57.97
CA PHE A 460 -32.46 -43.48 56.54
C PHE A 460 -33.35 -42.47 55.79
N GLU A 461 -34.67 -42.53 56.00
CA GLU A 461 -35.63 -41.59 55.41
C GLU A 461 -35.36 -40.13 55.83
N LYS A 462 -34.99 -39.90 57.10
CA LYS A 462 -34.65 -38.56 57.57
C LYS A 462 -33.39 -38.03 56.89
N ILE A 463 -32.35 -38.84 56.73
CA ILE A 463 -31.12 -38.47 56.01
C ILE A 463 -31.44 -38.12 54.56
N LEU A 464 -32.19 -38.95 53.84
CA LEU A 464 -32.57 -38.67 52.44
C LEU A 464 -33.39 -37.37 52.31
N SER A 465 -34.34 -37.14 53.22
CA SER A 465 -35.13 -35.91 53.23
C SER A 465 -34.29 -34.67 53.54
N ALA A 466 -33.31 -34.79 54.46
CA ALA A 466 -32.38 -33.72 54.78
C ALA A 466 -31.46 -33.38 53.60
N ASP A 467 -30.92 -34.39 52.92
CA ASP A 467 -30.09 -34.23 51.71
C ASP A 467 -30.85 -33.55 50.57
N ARG A 468 -32.15 -33.86 50.43
CA ARG A 468 -33.01 -33.18 49.45
C ARG A 468 -33.19 -31.70 49.80
N VAL A 469 -33.55 -31.41 51.05
CA VAL A 469 -33.72 -30.02 51.51
C VAL A 469 -32.41 -29.24 51.38
N GLN A 470 -31.27 -29.85 51.71
CA GLN A 470 -29.96 -29.21 51.58
C GLN A 470 -29.61 -28.87 50.13
N ARG A 471 -29.93 -29.76 49.17
CA ARG A 471 -29.79 -29.46 47.74
C ARG A 471 -30.70 -28.31 47.28
N GLU A 472 -31.95 -28.29 47.74
CA GLU A 472 -32.89 -27.20 47.44
C GLU A 472 -32.42 -25.86 48.02
N ILE A 473 -31.85 -25.86 49.23
CA ILE A 473 -31.23 -24.67 49.85
C ILE A 473 -30.07 -24.17 48.99
N ALA A 474 -29.12 -25.03 48.63
CA ALA A 474 -27.96 -24.65 47.83
C ALA A 474 -28.37 -24.12 46.44
N GLU A 475 -29.41 -24.68 45.82
CA GLU A 475 -29.95 -24.18 44.55
C GLU A 475 -30.56 -22.78 44.70
N ASN A 476 -31.33 -22.56 45.78
CA ASN A 476 -31.91 -21.25 46.09
C ASN A 476 -30.84 -20.21 46.41
N GLU A 477 -29.80 -20.57 47.16
CA GLU A 477 -28.64 -19.70 47.43
C GLU A 477 -27.92 -19.32 46.13
N LYS A 478 -27.74 -20.28 45.20
CA LYS A 478 -27.16 -20.01 43.88
C LYS A 478 -28.03 -19.06 43.06
N LYS A 479 -29.36 -19.24 43.08
CA LYS A 479 -30.31 -18.32 42.42
C LYS A 479 -30.25 -16.92 43.03
N LEU A 480 -30.17 -16.82 44.36
CA LEU A 480 -30.08 -15.57 45.09
C LEU A 480 -28.78 -14.83 44.76
N ALA A 481 -27.64 -15.52 44.75
CA ALA A 481 -26.37 -14.96 44.33
C ALA A 481 -26.39 -14.48 42.87
N ALA A 482 -27.01 -15.25 41.96
CA ALA A 482 -27.17 -14.85 40.56
C ALA A 482 -28.04 -13.58 40.43
N MET A 483 -29.15 -13.50 41.15
CA MET A 483 -30.00 -12.30 41.19
C MET A 483 -29.26 -11.09 41.78
N ALA A 484 -28.49 -11.28 42.86
CA ALA A 484 -27.71 -10.22 43.47
C ALA A 484 -26.60 -9.68 42.54
N SER A 485 -25.97 -10.57 41.75
CA SER A 485 -24.96 -10.19 40.75
C SER A 485 -25.56 -9.51 39.51
N ARG A 486 -26.86 -9.69 39.27
CA ARG A 486 -27.57 -9.01 38.21
C ARG A 486 -27.81 -7.59 38.67
N SER A 487 -26.91 -6.68 38.28
CA SER A 487 -27.04 -5.25 38.50
C SER A 487 -28.23 -4.71 37.70
N LEU A 488 -29.44 -4.97 38.17
CA LEU A 488 -30.58 -4.14 37.83
C LEU A 488 -30.21 -2.78 38.40
N ASN A 489 -29.75 -1.87 37.54
CA ASN A 489 -29.58 -0.47 37.90
C ASN A 489 -30.98 0.09 38.13
N ILE A 490 -31.53 -0.17 39.32
CA ILE A 490 -32.84 0.29 39.76
C ILE A 490 -32.89 1.81 39.58
N GLU A 491 -31.78 2.51 39.82
CA GLU A 491 -31.63 3.95 39.56
C GLU A 491 -31.84 4.34 38.09
N ARG A 492 -31.31 3.54 37.14
CA ARG A 492 -31.50 3.79 35.70
C ARG A 492 -32.93 3.47 35.25
N LEU A 493 -33.49 2.37 35.72
CA LEU A 493 -34.89 2.03 35.45
C LEU A 493 -35.85 3.07 36.05
N GLN A 494 -35.52 3.61 37.22
CA GLN A 494 -36.27 4.69 37.85
C GLN A 494 -36.15 5.99 37.04
N ALA A 495 -34.95 6.33 36.58
CA ALA A 495 -34.75 7.51 35.73
C ALA A 495 -35.48 7.40 34.39
N ASP A 496 -35.46 6.23 33.75
CA ASP A 496 -36.18 5.97 32.50
C ASP A 496 -37.71 6.04 32.72
N LEU A 497 -38.20 5.50 33.83
CA LEU A 497 -39.61 5.60 34.21
C LEU A 497 -40.02 7.07 34.44
N ASP A 498 -39.22 7.84 35.19
CA ASP A 498 -39.47 9.25 35.44
C ASP A 498 -39.45 10.07 34.13
N ALA A 499 -38.59 9.71 33.17
CA ALA A 499 -38.56 10.33 31.85
C ALA A 499 -39.85 10.06 31.07
N ILE A 500 -40.32 8.81 31.04
CA ILE A 500 -41.59 8.43 30.39
C ILE A 500 -42.78 9.15 31.06
N ILE A 501 -42.80 9.25 32.39
CA ILE A 501 -43.85 10.00 33.11
C ILE A 501 -43.85 11.47 32.71
N LYS A 502 -42.67 12.10 32.59
CA LYS A 502 -42.55 13.49 32.14
C LYS A 502 -43.02 13.68 30.70
N GLU A 503 -42.64 12.77 29.80
CA GLU A 503 -43.04 12.80 28.40
C GLU A 503 -44.56 12.63 28.26
N ASN A 504 -45.15 11.64 28.94
CA ASN A 504 -46.60 11.43 28.95
C ASN A 504 -47.36 12.65 29.49
N LYS A 505 -46.86 13.26 30.57
CA LYS A 505 -47.44 14.50 31.11
C LYS A 505 -47.36 15.65 30.10
N HIS A 506 -46.25 15.75 29.36
CA HIS A 506 -46.12 16.76 28.30
C HIS A 506 -47.12 16.49 27.16
N LEU A 507 -47.29 15.23 26.76
CA LEU A 507 -48.24 14.83 25.73
C LEU A 507 -49.69 15.11 26.16
N GLU A 508 -50.06 14.83 27.41
CA GLU A 508 -51.38 15.18 27.97
C GLU A 508 -51.63 16.68 27.92
N GLN A 509 -50.64 17.51 28.30
CA GLN A 509 -50.76 18.97 28.21
C GLN A 509 -50.89 19.47 26.75
N CYS A 510 -50.21 18.84 25.80
CA CYS A 510 -50.36 19.16 24.38
C CYS A 510 -51.71 18.74 23.81
N LEU A 511 -52.33 17.69 24.36
CA LEU A 511 -53.67 17.24 23.97
C LEU A 511 -54.77 18.12 24.59
N GLU A 512 -54.56 18.67 25.78
CA GLU A 512 -55.50 19.63 26.41
C GLU A 512 -55.46 21.03 25.78
N MET A 513 -54.40 21.35 25.03
CA MET A 513 -54.21 22.65 24.35
C MET A 513 -54.67 22.69 22.88
N ASN A 514 -55.11 21.57 22.33
CA ASN A 514 -55.80 21.47 21.02
C ASN A 514 -57.28 21.19 21.22
#